data_AF-A0A6I3UAM5-F1
#
_entry.id   AF-A0A6I3UAM5-F1
#
_cell.length_a   1.000
_cell.length_b   1.000
_cell.length_c   1.000
_cell.angle_alpha   90.00
_cell.angle_beta   90.00
_cell.angle_gamma   90.00
#
_symmetry.space_group_name_H-M   'P 1'
#
loop_
_entity.id
_entity.type
_entity.pdbx_description
1 polymer ?
#
loop_
_entity_poly.entity_id
_entity_poly.type
_entity_poly.pdbx_seq_one_letter_code
_entity_poly.pdbx_strand_id
1 'polypeptide(L)'
;TKDALAKMQLGSWEYDIVTPAYKCNMTDIMASIGLVQLDRYPGLLQRRKDIVDRYNRGFAGTRIQPLAHKTDTVESCRHLYITHV
;
A
#
# COMPACT_ATOMS: atom_id res chain seq x y z
N THR A 1 23.47 -18.62 -3.87
CA THR A 1 23.45 -17.32 -3.16
C THR A 1 22.56 -17.44 -1.93
N LYS A 2 23.02 -17.03 -0.74
CA LYS A 2 22.22 -17.08 0.51
C LYS A 2 21.46 -15.77 0.71
N ASP A 3 20.16 -15.86 1.01
CA ASP A 3 19.34 -14.71 1.38
C ASP A 3 19.60 -14.28 2.84
N ALA A 4 18.90 -13.24 3.31
CA ALA A 4 19.09 -12.71 4.65
C ALA A 4 18.74 -13.73 5.76
N LEU A 5 17.71 -14.54 5.55
CA LEU A 5 17.26 -15.55 6.52
C LEU A 5 18.25 -16.71 6.60
N ALA A 6 18.72 -17.20 5.45
CA ALA A 6 19.69 -18.29 5.35
C ALA A 6 21.02 -17.97 6.04
N LYS A 7 21.42 -16.68 6.09
CA LYS A 7 22.62 -16.21 6.80
C LYS A 7 22.48 -16.26 8.34
N MET A 8 21.25 -16.30 8.86
CA MET A 8 20.99 -16.32 10.31
C MET A 8 20.89 -17.75 10.89
N GLN A 9 20.99 -18.78 10.04
CA GLN A 9 20.94 -20.18 10.47
C GLN A 9 22.28 -20.67 11.05
N LEU A 10 22.24 -21.63 11.96
CA LEU A 10 23.43 -22.26 12.53
C LEU A 10 24.32 -22.85 11.42
N GLY A 11 25.64 -22.62 11.53
CA GLY A 11 26.63 -23.15 10.59
C GLY A 11 26.67 -22.46 9.22
N SER A 12 25.83 -21.47 8.96
CA SER A 12 25.68 -20.84 7.64
C SER A 12 26.64 -19.67 7.36
N TRP A 13 27.87 -19.72 7.87
CA TRP A 13 28.84 -18.63 7.74
C TRP A 13 29.33 -18.39 6.30
N GLU A 14 29.48 -19.44 5.49
CA GLU A 14 29.97 -19.34 4.11
C GLU A 14 28.89 -18.76 3.18
N TYR A 15 29.22 -17.72 2.41
CA TYR A 15 28.38 -17.20 1.33
C TYR A 15 29.23 -16.51 0.28
N ASP A 16 28.71 -16.43 -0.95
CA ASP A 16 29.36 -15.75 -2.07
C ASP A 16 28.64 -14.44 -2.42
N ILE A 17 29.41 -13.44 -2.85
CA ILE A 17 28.92 -12.17 -3.41
C ILE A 17 29.02 -12.25 -4.93
N VAL A 18 27.93 -12.63 -5.56
CA VAL A 18 27.84 -12.74 -7.03
C VAL A 18 27.88 -11.37 -7.74
N THR A 19 27.50 -10.29 -7.04
CA THR A 19 27.51 -8.91 -7.56
C THR A 19 27.44 -7.89 -6.40
N PRO A 20 28.04 -6.69 -6.51
CA PRO A 20 27.93 -5.62 -5.52
C PRO A 20 26.58 -4.89 -5.62
N ALA A 21 25.49 -5.59 -5.28
CA ALA A 21 24.13 -5.06 -5.30
C ALA A 21 23.74 -4.32 -3.99
N TYR A 22 22.47 -3.91 -3.91
CA TYR A 22 21.91 -3.10 -2.82
C TYR A 22 21.53 -3.92 -1.58
N LYS A 23 21.37 -3.23 -0.45
CA LYS A 23 20.79 -3.76 0.80
C LYS A 23 19.44 -3.09 1.09
N CYS A 24 18.36 -3.73 0.66
CA CYS A 24 17.00 -3.18 0.74
C CYS A 24 15.95 -4.20 1.18
N ASN A 25 16.33 -5.21 1.97
CA ASN A 25 15.36 -6.15 2.53
C ASN A 25 14.43 -5.44 3.54
N MET A 26 13.17 -5.86 3.55
CA MET A 26 12.23 -5.49 4.60
C MET A 26 12.62 -6.18 5.91
N THR A 27 12.38 -5.53 7.04
CA THR A 27 12.59 -6.10 8.37
C THR A 27 11.30 -6.72 8.93
N ASP A 28 11.42 -7.68 9.83
CA ASP A 28 10.27 -8.31 10.49
C ASP A 28 9.38 -7.31 11.23
N ILE A 29 9.94 -6.20 11.71
CA ILE A 29 9.16 -5.11 12.32
C ILE A 29 8.16 -4.52 11.31
N MET A 30 8.64 -4.18 10.11
CA MET A 30 7.78 -3.60 9.07
C MET A 30 6.81 -4.64 8.51
N ALA A 31 7.26 -5.90 8.36
CA ALA A 31 6.41 -7.00 7.94
C ALA A 31 5.27 -7.24 8.94
N SER A 32 5.56 -7.21 10.24
CA SER A 32 4.55 -7.38 11.31
C SER A 32 3.49 -6.28 11.29
N ILE A 33 3.89 -5.03 11.06
CA ILE A 33 2.96 -3.92 10.85
C ILE A 33 2.11 -4.18 9.59
N GLY A 34 2.75 -4.61 8.50
CA GLY A 34 2.10 -4.94 7.24
C GLY A 34 1.04 -6.02 7.36
N LEU A 35 1.29 -7.09 8.13
CA LEU A 35 0.33 -8.17 8.36
C LEU A 35 -0.97 -7.65 8.97
N VAL A 36 -0.88 -6.91 10.07
CA VAL A 36 -2.07 -6.36 10.74
C VAL A 36 -2.74 -5.26 9.90
N GLN A 37 -1.96 -4.48 9.13
CA GLN A 37 -2.52 -3.52 8.18
C GLN A 37 -3.34 -4.22 7.10
N LEU A 38 -2.85 -5.35 6.57
CA LEU A 38 -3.52 -6.12 5.53
C LEU A 38 -4.83 -6.74 6.04
N ASP A 39 -4.83 -7.29 7.26
CA ASP A 39 -6.03 -7.82 7.90
C ASP A 39 -7.12 -6.75 8.05
N ARG A 40 -6.73 -5.52 8.42
CA ARG A 40 -7.64 -4.38 8.60
C ARG A 40 -8.01 -3.69 7.29
N TYR A 41 -7.30 -3.98 6.20
CA TYR A 41 -7.34 -3.21 4.96
C TYR A 41 -8.74 -3.14 4.32
N PRO A 42 -9.55 -4.22 4.25
CA PRO A 42 -10.90 -4.12 3.72
C PRO A 42 -11.78 -3.09 4.45
N GLY A 43 -11.69 -3.03 5.79
CA GLY A 43 -12.41 -2.04 6.59
C GLY A 43 -11.91 -0.61 6.38
N LEU A 44 -10.59 -0.44 6.22
CA LEU A 44 -10.00 0.87 5.89
C LEU A 44 -10.44 1.35 4.50
N LEU A 45 -10.49 0.46 3.51
CA LEU A 45 -10.99 0.77 2.16
C LEU A 45 -12.47 1.13 2.16
N GLN A 46 -13.30 0.39 2.91
CA GLN A 46 -14.72 0.71 3.03
C GLN A 46 -14.91 2.10 3.65
N ARG A 47 -14.17 2.43 4.71
CA ARG A 47 -14.23 3.76 5.30
C ARG A 47 -13.84 4.87 4.32
N ARG A 48 -12.82 4.65 3.49
CA ARG A 48 -12.42 5.59 2.44
C ARG A 48 -13.51 5.77 1.39
N LYS A 49 -14.19 4.69 1.01
CA LYS A 49 -15.36 4.73 0.12
C LYS A 49 -16.46 5.61 0.68
N ASP A 50 -16.83 5.42 1.94
CA ASP A 50 -17.88 6.22 2.58
C ASP A 50 -17.54 7.73 2.60
N ILE A 51 -16.27 8.06 2.87
CA ILE A 51 -15.78 9.45 2.89
C ILE A 51 -15.86 10.07 1.48
N VAL A 52 -15.37 9.36 0.47
CA VAL A 52 -15.41 9.82 -0.93
C VAL A 52 -16.84 10.00 -1.42
N ASP A 53 -17.73 9.06 -1.12
CA ASP A 53 -19.14 9.14 -1.54
C ASP A 53 -19.84 10.33 -0.86
N ARG A 54 -19.49 10.64 0.40
CA ARG A 54 -19.97 11.84 1.10
C ARG A 54 -19.49 13.12 0.42
N TYR A 55 -18.21 13.21 0.05
CA TYR A 55 -17.68 14.39 -0.65
C TYR A 55 -18.27 14.55 -2.05
N ASN A 56 -18.41 13.46 -2.81
CA ASN A 56 -19.03 13.48 -4.12
C ASN A 56 -20.45 14.06 -4.08
N ARG A 57 -21.25 13.65 -3.08
CA ARG A 57 -22.58 14.24 -2.85
C ARG A 57 -22.50 15.71 -2.46
N GLY A 58 -21.55 16.09 -1.62
CA GLY A 58 -21.40 17.47 -1.15
C GLY A 58 -20.94 18.46 -2.23
N PHE A 59 -20.13 18.01 -3.19
CA PHE A 59 -19.62 18.84 -4.27
C PHE A 59 -20.41 18.75 -5.58
N ALA A 60 -21.41 17.87 -5.66
CA ALA A 60 -22.28 17.75 -6.82
C ALA A 60 -22.93 19.10 -7.18
N GLY A 61 -22.80 19.51 -8.44
CA GLY A 61 -23.33 20.78 -8.94
C GLY A 61 -22.52 22.03 -8.57
N THR A 62 -21.41 21.88 -7.84
CA THR A 62 -20.48 22.98 -7.58
C THR A 62 -19.42 23.08 -8.69
N ARG A 63 -18.58 24.14 -8.66
CA ARG A 63 -17.40 24.24 -9.56
C ARG A 63 -16.30 23.22 -9.26
N ILE A 64 -16.35 22.56 -8.11
CA ILE A 64 -15.32 21.61 -7.68
C ILE A 64 -15.56 20.28 -8.41
N GLN A 65 -14.59 19.87 -9.23
CA GLN A 65 -14.65 18.66 -10.05
C GLN A 65 -13.67 17.60 -9.52
N PRO A 66 -14.12 16.62 -8.72
CA PRO A 66 -13.25 15.54 -8.25
C PRO A 66 -12.92 14.55 -9.37
N LEU A 67 -11.73 13.93 -9.32
CA LEU A 67 -11.46 12.74 -10.12
C LEU A 67 -12.37 11.59 -9.68
N ALA A 68 -12.91 10.83 -10.65
CA ALA A 68 -13.79 9.70 -10.34
C ALA A 68 -13.00 8.54 -9.71
N HIS A 69 -13.34 8.18 -8.46
CA HIS A 69 -12.76 7.02 -7.76
C HIS A 69 -13.42 5.68 -8.12
N LYS A 70 -14.52 5.72 -8.86
CA LYS A 70 -15.22 4.55 -9.40
C LYS A 70 -15.63 4.85 -10.84
N THR A 71 -15.24 3.97 -11.76
CA THR A 71 -15.71 3.94 -13.15
C THR A 71 -16.19 2.52 -13.47
N ASP A 72 -16.65 2.28 -14.70
CA ASP A 72 -17.08 0.95 -15.13
C ASP A 72 -15.94 -0.08 -15.11
N THR A 73 -14.70 0.38 -15.25
CA THR A 73 -13.50 -0.48 -15.35
C THR A 73 -12.58 -0.38 -14.13
N VAL A 74 -12.75 0.62 -13.26
CA VAL A 74 -11.81 0.90 -12.16
C VAL A 74 -12.52 1.05 -10.82
N GLU A 75 -11.95 0.42 -9.79
CA GLU A 75 -12.22 0.70 -8.38
C GLU A 75 -10.94 1.24 -7.73
N SER A 76 -10.92 2.53 -7.40
CA SER A 76 -9.77 3.14 -6.73
C SER A 76 -9.69 2.72 -5.26
N CYS A 77 -8.48 2.57 -4.72
CA CYS A 77 -8.26 2.46 -3.27
C CYS A 77 -8.57 3.76 -2.51
N ARG A 78 -8.87 4.87 -3.23
CA ARG A 78 -9.25 6.17 -2.67
C ARG A 78 -8.17 6.73 -1.74
N HIS A 79 -6.93 6.71 -2.23
CA HIS A 79 -5.78 7.24 -1.50
C HIS A 79 -5.86 8.78 -1.37
N LEU A 80 -6.13 9.46 -2.49
CA LEU A 80 -6.26 10.91 -2.57
C LEU A 80 -7.61 11.31 -3.18
N TYR A 81 -8.22 12.36 -2.67
CA TYR A 81 -9.43 12.98 -3.25
C TYR A 81 -9.01 14.24 -4.03
N ILE A 82 -8.51 14.03 -5.25
CA ILE A 82 -8.00 15.10 -6.12
C ILE A 82 -9.17 15.85 -6.77
N THR A 83 -9.09 17.17 -6.83
CA THR A 83 -10.13 18.06 -7.39
C THR A 83 -9.55 19.10 -8.34
N HIS A 84 -10.32 19.48 -9.37
CA HIS A 84 -10.14 20.70 -10.15
C HIS A 84 -11.19 21.75 -9.74
N VAL A 85 -10.92 23.03 -10.00
CA VAL A 85 -11.75 24.18 -9.58
C VAL A 85 -11.89 25.18 -10.69
#